data_AF-A0A263E2F8-F1
#
_entry.id   AF-A0A263E2F8-F1
#
_cell.length_a   1.000
_cell.length_b   1.000
_cell.length_c   1.000
_cell.angle_alpha   90.00
_cell.angle_beta   90.00
_cell.angle_gamma   90.00
#
_symmetry.space_group_name_H-M   'P 1'
#
loop_
_entity.id
_entity.type
_entity.pdbx_description
1 polymer ?
#
loop_
_entity_poly.entity_id
_entity_poly.type
_entity_poly.pdbx_seq_one_letter_code
_entity_poly.pdbx_strand_id
1 'polypeptide(L)'
;MLASLALVLALAPSGVDGVPVLVAAVDVPAGSTLHAPDLAVRQWPPDLVPAGVLREPAAADGRVLVGAARAGEPLTDTRLAGAAAVFGAPAGAAAVPVRLADEGVGALLVPGSNVDVVTVGASAGEPVILATAAAVLAVLPPESPSSGRLVLVAMPAEIAARVAAASLTEQVAITLR
;
A
#
# COMPACT_ATOMS: atom_id res chain seq x y z
N MET A 1 13.62 57.81 9.30
CA MET A 1 12.55 56.94 8.78
C MET A 1 12.93 56.17 7.52
N LEU A 2 13.68 56.74 6.56
CA LEU A 2 14.13 55.99 5.37
C LEU A 2 15.16 54.89 5.69
N ALA A 3 16.11 55.15 6.59
CA ALA A 3 17.13 54.17 6.98
C ALA A 3 16.53 52.92 7.68
N SER A 4 15.49 53.11 8.49
CA SER A 4 14.77 52.03 9.16
C SER A 4 13.94 51.19 8.18
N LEU A 5 13.36 51.79 7.15
CA LEU A 5 12.63 51.07 6.10
C LEU A 5 13.60 50.26 5.21
N ALA A 6 14.76 50.82 4.88
CA ALA A 6 15.79 50.12 4.12
C ALA A 6 16.36 48.90 4.88
N LEU A 7 16.53 49.03 6.21
CA LEU A 7 16.97 47.90 7.05
C LEU A 7 15.93 46.77 7.10
N VAL A 8 14.63 47.12 7.15
CA VAL A 8 13.53 46.14 7.10
C VAL A 8 13.45 45.42 5.75
N LEU A 9 13.72 46.11 4.64
CA LEU A 9 13.77 45.50 3.30
C LEU A 9 15.06 44.70 3.05
N ALA A 10 16.17 45.05 3.68
CA ALA A 10 17.43 44.30 3.60
C ALA A 10 17.42 43.02 4.45
N LEU A 11 16.59 42.98 5.51
CA LEU A 11 16.31 41.77 6.30
C LEU A 11 15.05 41.03 5.81
N ALA A 12 14.32 41.56 4.83
CA ALA A 12 13.26 40.80 4.19
C ALA A 12 13.93 39.60 3.52
N PRO A 13 13.59 38.35 3.90
CA PRO A 13 14.20 37.18 3.28
C PRO A 13 13.91 37.28 1.78
N SER A 14 14.96 37.51 1.00
CA SER A 14 14.95 37.31 -0.43
C SER A 14 14.45 35.89 -0.63
N GLY A 15 13.25 35.74 -1.18
CA GLY A 15 12.58 34.46 -1.31
C GLY A 15 13.54 33.46 -1.92
N VAL A 16 14.11 32.59 -1.09
CA VAL A 16 14.84 31.44 -1.56
C VAL A 16 13.82 30.62 -2.33
N ASP A 17 14.08 30.37 -3.61
CA ASP A 17 13.27 29.46 -4.40
C ASP A 17 13.21 28.15 -3.64
N GLY A 18 12.08 27.90 -3.00
CA GLY A 18 11.89 26.72 -2.17
C GLY A 18 11.89 25.49 -3.05
N VAL A 19 12.27 24.37 -2.45
CA VAL A 19 12.13 23.06 -3.08
C VAL A 19 10.78 22.47 -2.66
N PRO A 20 10.00 21.91 -3.60
CA PRO A 20 8.75 21.26 -3.25
C PRO A 20 9.01 20.02 -2.40
N VAL A 21 8.29 19.95 -1.28
CA VAL A 21 8.29 18.87 -0.31
C VAL A 21 6.86 18.42 -0.08
N LEU A 22 6.60 17.12 -0.28
CA LEU A 22 5.32 16.51 0.07
C LEU A 22 5.26 16.32 1.58
N VAL A 23 4.19 16.84 2.18
CA VAL A 23 3.91 16.72 3.62
C VAL A 23 2.52 16.13 3.84
N ALA A 24 2.29 15.61 5.06
CA ALA A 24 0.95 15.30 5.51
C ALA A 24 0.13 16.60 5.66
N ALA A 25 -1.05 16.67 5.06
CA ALA A 25 -1.94 17.83 5.17
C ALA A 25 -2.68 17.88 6.52
N VAL A 26 -2.90 16.71 7.11
CA VAL A 26 -3.56 16.49 8.40
C VAL A 26 -2.76 15.50 9.24
N ASP A 27 -3.19 15.26 10.48
CA ASP A 27 -2.65 14.16 11.27
C ASP A 27 -3.11 12.83 10.69
N VAL A 28 -2.17 11.96 10.34
CA VAL A 28 -2.41 10.66 9.72
C VAL A 28 -1.92 9.54 10.66
N PRO A 29 -2.80 8.62 11.09
CA PRO A 29 -2.39 7.44 11.86
C PRO A 29 -1.47 6.49 11.08
N ALA A 30 -0.70 5.69 11.81
CA ALA A 30 0.04 4.58 11.21
C ALA A 30 -0.95 3.56 10.59
N GLY A 31 -0.58 2.99 9.45
CA GLY A 31 -1.39 2.03 8.70
C GLY A 31 -2.45 2.65 7.80
N SER A 32 -2.61 3.98 7.79
CA SER A 32 -3.54 4.66 6.89
C SER A 32 -3.02 4.67 5.44
N THR A 33 -3.91 4.36 4.50
CA THR A 33 -3.69 4.61 3.07
C THR A 33 -3.81 6.11 2.82
N LEU A 34 -2.78 6.69 2.20
CA LEU A 34 -2.76 8.11 1.86
C LEU A 34 -3.57 8.38 0.59
N HIS A 35 -4.39 9.42 0.65
CA HIS A 35 -5.11 9.95 -0.51
C HIS A 35 -4.90 11.44 -0.66
N ALA A 36 -5.33 12.00 -1.79
CA ALA A 36 -5.17 13.43 -2.10
C ALA A 36 -5.53 14.41 -0.95
N PRO A 37 -6.57 14.20 -0.13
CA PRO A 37 -6.89 15.07 1.01
C PRO A 37 -5.84 15.06 2.14
N ASP A 38 -5.07 13.98 2.26
CA ASP A 38 -4.05 13.79 3.30
C ASP A 38 -2.70 14.39 2.90
N LEU A 39 -2.59 14.92 1.68
CA LEU A 39 -1.33 15.30 1.05
C LEU A 39 -1.31 16.79 0.70
N ALA A 40 -0.20 17.44 0.98
CA ALA A 40 0.05 18.81 0.55
C ALA A 40 1.49 18.98 0.08
N VAL A 41 1.73 19.85 -0.91
CA VAL A 41 3.07 20.25 -1.30
C VAL A 41 3.40 21.59 -0.66
N ARG A 42 4.53 21.65 0.04
CA ARG A 42 5.05 22.87 0.67
C ARG A 42 6.44 23.19 0.11
N GLN A 43 6.78 24.48 0.12
CA GLN A 43 8.09 24.95 -0.31
C GLN A 43 9.02 25.05 0.90
N TRP A 44 10.11 24.29 0.90
CA TRP A 44 11.09 24.26 1.98
C TRP A 44 12.44 24.80 1.51
N PRO A 45 13.23 25.46 2.38
CA PRO A 45 14.63 25.75 2.11
C PRO A 45 15.40 24.47 1.75
N PRO A 46 16.25 24.46 0.70
CA PRO A 46 16.94 23.26 0.23
C PRO A 46 17.74 22.52 1.31
N ASP A 47 18.30 23.26 2.26
CA ASP A 47 19.11 22.78 3.40
C ASP A 47 18.30 22.10 4.50
N LEU A 48 16.97 22.31 4.54
CA LEU A 48 16.06 21.68 5.49
C LEU A 48 15.35 20.45 4.92
N VAL A 49 15.54 20.14 3.64
CA VAL A 49 14.86 19.03 2.97
C VAL A 49 15.47 17.69 3.41
N PRO A 50 14.68 16.78 4.01
CA PRO A 50 15.18 15.45 4.35
C PRO A 50 15.56 14.65 3.11
N ALA A 51 16.54 13.77 3.25
CA ALA A 51 16.85 12.79 2.21
C ALA A 51 15.64 11.87 1.95
N GLY A 52 15.42 11.49 0.69
CA GLY A 52 14.33 10.58 0.30
C GLY A 52 12.93 11.20 0.36
N VAL A 53 12.81 12.52 0.53
CA VAL A 53 11.50 13.19 0.55
C VAL A 53 10.78 13.03 -0.79
N LEU A 54 9.47 12.79 -0.73
CA LEU A 54 8.61 12.80 -1.90
C LEU A 54 8.30 14.25 -2.28
N ARG A 55 8.09 14.48 -3.58
CA ARG A 55 7.84 15.84 -4.13
C ARG A 55 6.46 16.00 -4.75
N GLU A 56 5.79 14.89 -5.03
CA GLU A 56 4.55 14.87 -5.79
C GLU A 56 3.53 13.93 -5.12
N PRO A 57 2.25 14.32 -5.00
CA PRO A 57 1.22 13.50 -4.38
C PRO A 57 1.07 12.10 -5.01
N ALA A 58 1.24 11.99 -6.33
CA ALA A 58 1.15 10.72 -7.05
C ALA A 58 2.15 9.65 -6.56
N ALA A 59 3.27 10.06 -5.95
CA ALA A 59 4.25 9.12 -5.39
C ALA A 59 3.83 8.52 -4.03
N ALA A 60 2.79 9.08 -3.40
CA ALA A 60 2.26 8.68 -2.10
C ALA A 60 0.81 8.18 -2.15
N ASP A 61 0.03 8.60 -3.15
CA ASP A 61 -1.37 8.20 -3.29
C ASP A 61 -1.53 6.66 -3.38
N GLY A 62 -2.44 6.11 -2.58
CA GLY A 62 -2.67 4.68 -2.48
C GLY A 62 -1.60 3.87 -1.73
N ARG A 63 -0.53 4.52 -1.24
CA ARG A 63 0.46 3.88 -0.36
C ARG A 63 0.05 4.00 1.10
N VAL A 64 0.53 3.05 1.90
CA VAL A 64 0.23 2.99 3.33
C VAL A 64 1.38 3.60 4.12
N LEU A 65 1.05 4.51 5.02
CA LEU A 65 2.01 5.13 5.93
C LEU A 65 2.37 4.14 7.05
N VAL A 66 3.65 3.76 7.18
CA VAL A 66 4.09 2.72 8.12
C VAL A 66 4.09 3.20 9.57
N GLY A 67 4.32 4.50 9.81
CA GLY A 67 4.25 5.15 11.12
C GLY A 67 3.19 6.26 11.14
N ALA A 68 2.90 6.87 12.29
CA ALA A 68 2.03 8.05 12.31
C ALA A 68 2.78 9.28 11.79
N ALA A 69 2.06 10.25 11.22
CA ALA A 69 2.60 11.55 10.83
C ALA A 69 1.65 12.67 11.27
N ARG A 70 2.18 13.77 11.80
CA ARG A 70 1.41 14.99 12.06
C ARG A 70 1.30 15.88 10.83
N ALA A 71 0.30 16.74 10.81
CA ALA A 71 0.14 17.76 9.78
C ALA A 71 1.43 18.60 9.64
N GLY A 72 1.90 18.75 8.40
CA GLY A 72 3.13 19.46 8.05
C GLY A 72 4.40 18.60 8.10
N GLU A 73 4.35 17.36 8.58
CA GLU A 73 5.51 16.47 8.55
C GLU A 73 5.85 16.03 7.12
N PRO A 74 7.15 16.01 6.75
CA PRO A 74 7.59 15.56 5.44
C PRO A 74 7.41 14.05 5.27
N LEU A 75 6.93 13.65 4.09
CA LEU A 75 6.76 12.25 3.72
C LEU A 75 7.97 11.78 2.92
N THR A 76 8.63 10.73 3.42
CA THR A 76 9.78 10.10 2.77
C THR A 76 9.40 8.75 2.17
N ASP A 77 10.14 8.32 1.16
CA ASP A 77 10.02 7.02 0.51
C ASP A 77 9.95 5.82 1.47
N THR A 78 10.76 5.86 2.54
CA THR A 78 10.90 4.84 3.58
C THR A 78 9.74 4.81 4.58
N ARG A 79 8.98 5.90 4.72
CA ARG A 79 7.78 5.94 5.58
C ARG A 79 6.56 5.31 4.90
N LEU A 80 6.65 4.99 3.61
CA LEU A 80 5.54 4.47 2.83
C LEU A 80 5.80 3.02 2.40
N ALA A 81 4.86 2.14 2.69
CA ALA A 81 4.80 0.81 2.09
C ALA A 81 3.76 0.82 0.96
N GLY A 82 4.04 0.15 -0.15
CA GLY A 82 2.96 -0.21 -1.09
C GLY A 82 1.97 -1.14 -0.38
N ALA A 83 0.68 -1.10 -0.71
CA ALA A 83 -0.34 -1.90 -0.03
C ALA A 83 0.04 -3.40 0.05
N ALA A 84 0.67 -3.97 -0.98
CA ALA A 84 1.20 -5.33 -0.96
C ALA A 84 2.45 -5.50 -0.07
N ALA A 85 3.33 -4.50 -0.02
CA ALA A 85 4.54 -4.51 0.81
C ALA A 85 4.23 -4.39 2.31
N VAL A 86 3.11 -3.76 2.70
CA VAL A 86 2.64 -3.74 4.10
C VAL A 86 2.47 -5.14 4.67
N PHE A 87 2.02 -6.08 3.84
CA PHE A 87 1.84 -7.46 4.23
C PHE A 87 3.08 -8.33 3.97
N GLY A 88 4.22 -7.73 3.60
CA GLY A 88 5.48 -8.45 3.39
C GLY A 88 5.63 -9.10 2.01
N ALA A 89 4.87 -8.69 1.00
CA ALA A 89 5.06 -9.18 -0.37
C ALA A 89 6.46 -8.79 -0.89
N PRO A 90 7.24 -9.74 -1.48
CA PRO A 90 8.52 -9.44 -2.11
C PRO A 90 8.39 -8.42 -3.27
N ALA A 91 9.49 -7.76 -3.62
CA ALA A 91 9.54 -6.90 -4.81
C ALA A 91 9.17 -7.71 -6.07
N GLY A 92 8.27 -7.16 -6.90
CA GLY A 92 7.73 -7.84 -8.09
C GLY A 92 6.56 -8.79 -7.82
N ALA A 93 6.17 -8.98 -6.54
CA ALA A 93 4.95 -9.69 -6.19
C ALA A 93 3.78 -8.71 -5.99
N ALA A 94 2.58 -9.18 -6.31
CA ALA A 94 1.33 -8.53 -5.97
C ALA A 94 0.59 -9.33 -4.89
N ALA A 95 -0.04 -8.63 -3.95
CA ALA A 95 -0.92 -9.23 -2.96
C ALA A 95 -2.33 -9.33 -3.54
N VAL A 96 -2.84 -10.56 -3.65
CA VAL A 96 -4.18 -10.83 -4.18
C VAL A 96 -5.09 -11.27 -3.03
N PRO A 97 -6.23 -10.59 -2.80
CA PRO A 97 -7.24 -11.06 -1.87
C PRO A 97 -7.99 -12.25 -2.47
N VAL A 98 -7.95 -13.39 -1.79
CA VAL A 98 -8.70 -14.59 -2.14
C VAL A 98 -9.72 -14.84 -1.04
N ARG A 99 -11.01 -14.88 -1.42
CA ARG A 99 -12.07 -15.26 -0.50
C ARG A 99 -12.23 -16.77 -0.53
N LEU A 100 -12.12 -17.39 0.64
CA LEU A 100 -12.26 -18.84 0.74
C LEU A 100 -13.73 -19.25 0.73
N ALA A 101 -14.04 -20.29 -0.05
CA ALA A 101 -15.36 -20.93 -0.04
C ALA A 101 -15.58 -21.78 1.22
N ASP A 102 -14.51 -22.35 1.79
CA ASP A 102 -14.53 -23.15 3.02
C ASP A 102 -13.77 -22.42 4.13
N GLU A 103 -14.50 -22.02 5.18
CA GLU A 103 -13.92 -21.32 6.33
C GLU A 103 -12.96 -22.19 7.15
N GLY A 104 -13.17 -23.52 7.16
CA GLY A 104 -12.32 -24.47 7.88
C GLY A 104 -10.90 -24.49 7.33
N VAL A 105 -10.74 -24.38 6.00
CA VAL A 105 -9.43 -24.24 5.35
C VAL A 105 -8.74 -22.95 5.79
N GLY A 106 -9.49 -21.85 5.90
CA GLY A 106 -8.96 -20.56 6.34
C GLY A 106 -8.47 -20.53 7.78
N ALA A 107 -8.90 -21.47 8.62
CA ALA A 107 -8.39 -21.64 9.99
C ALA A 107 -7.04 -22.37 10.04
N LEU A 108 -6.69 -23.13 8.99
CA LEU A 108 -5.42 -23.87 8.89
C LEU A 108 -4.28 -23.04 8.30
N LEU A 109 -4.61 -21.92 7.64
CA LEU A 109 -3.62 -21.05 7.01
C LEU A 109 -2.90 -20.17 8.02
N VAL A 110 -1.59 -20.05 7.83
CA VAL A 110 -0.72 -19.23 8.66
C VAL A 110 0.09 -18.30 7.76
N PRO A 111 0.24 -17.00 8.10
CA PRO A 111 1.15 -16.13 7.39
C PRO A 111 2.55 -16.74 7.25
N GLY A 112 3.10 -16.69 6.04
CA GLY A 112 4.36 -17.32 5.66
C GLY A 112 4.23 -18.73 5.08
N SER A 113 3.06 -19.39 5.16
CA SER A 113 2.86 -20.67 4.49
C SER A 113 2.71 -20.50 2.98
N ASN A 114 3.14 -21.50 2.20
CA ASN A 114 2.93 -21.53 0.77
C ASN A 114 1.68 -22.34 0.44
N VAL A 115 0.92 -21.87 -0.55
CA VAL A 115 -0.30 -22.52 -1.03
C VAL A 115 -0.37 -22.52 -2.54
N ASP A 116 -1.15 -23.45 -3.09
CA ASP A 116 -1.53 -23.38 -4.50
C ASP A 116 -2.96 -22.83 -4.61
N VAL A 117 -3.20 -22.04 -5.64
CA VAL A 117 -4.49 -21.42 -5.94
C VAL A 117 -5.06 -22.10 -7.16
N VAL A 118 -6.27 -22.67 -7.01
CA VAL A 118 -6.92 -23.48 -8.05
C VAL A 118 -8.32 -22.97 -8.35
N THR A 119 -8.76 -23.19 -9.59
CA THR A 119 -10.14 -22.97 -10.03
C THR A 119 -10.64 -24.20 -10.79
N VAL A 120 -11.93 -24.21 -11.13
CA VAL A 120 -12.53 -25.22 -12.02
C VAL A 120 -12.37 -24.80 -13.48
N GLY A 121 -11.91 -25.71 -14.33
CA GLY A 121 -11.79 -25.48 -15.77
C GLY A 121 -13.15 -25.40 -16.49
N ALA A 122 -13.14 -24.92 -17.73
CA ALA A 122 -14.34 -24.73 -18.56
C ALA A 122 -15.13 -26.04 -18.82
N SER A 123 -14.47 -27.19 -18.76
CA SER A 123 -15.14 -28.49 -18.67
C SER A 123 -15.24 -28.87 -17.19
N ALA A 124 -16.47 -28.83 -16.66
CA ALA A 124 -16.75 -29.10 -15.26
C ALA A 124 -16.10 -30.42 -14.82
N GLY A 125 -15.07 -30.34 -13.98
CA GLY A 125 -14.37 -31.48 -13.41
C GLY A 125 -12.84 -31.45 -13.52
N GLU A 126 -12.26 -30.64 -14.43
CA GLU A 126 -10.80 -30.51 -14.52
C GLU A 126 -10.29 -29.36 -13.65
N PRO A 127 -9.47 -29.62 -12.62
CA PRO A 127 -8.89 -28.56 -11.80
C PRO A 127 -7.81 -27.81 -12.58
N VAL A 128 -7.86 -26.47 -12.55
CA VAL A 128 -6.85 -25.60 -13.17
C VAL A 128 -6.08 -24.88 -12.07
N ILE A 129 -4.75 -25.07 -12.04
CA ILE A 129 -3.87 -24.35 -11.12
C ILE A 129 -3.60 -22.95 -11.69
N LEU A 130 -4.06 -21.93 -10.96
CA LEU A 130 -3.87 -20.53 -11.33
C LEU A 130 -2.55 -19.96 -10.78
N ALA A 131 -2.13 -20.39 -9.61
CA ALA A 131 -0.84 -20.03 -9.02
C ALA A 131 -0.29 -21.18 -8.19
N THR A 132 1.03 -21.35 -8.20
CA THR A 132 1.74 -22.38 -7.41
C THR A 132 2.64 -21.69 -6.39
N ALA A 133 2.72 -22.25 -5.19
CA ALA A 133 3.57 -21.78 -4.09
C ALA A 133 3.39 -20.29 -3.73
N ALA A 134 2.18 -19.77 -3.87
CA ALA A 134 1.82 -18.42 -3.50
C ALA A 134 1.92 -18.26 -1.96
N ALA A 135 2.53 -17.18 -1.49
CA ALA A 135 2.83 -17.01 -0.07
C ALA A 135 1.66 -16.33 0.64
N VAL A 136 1.15 -16.94 1.71
CA VAL A 136 0.12 -16.33 2.55
C VAL A 136 0.73 -15.15 3.29
N LEU A 137 0.22 -13.95 3.04
CA LEU A 137 0.70 -12.73 3.67
C LEU A 137 -0.09 -12.40 4.94
N ALA A 138 -1.41 -12.59 4.88
CA ALA A 138 -2.29 -12.35 6.01
C ALA A 138 -3.58 -13.17 5.87
N VAL A 139 -4.16 -13.53 7.01
CA VAL A 139 -5.50 -14.10 7.10
C VAL A 139 -6.37 -13.12 7.87
N LEU A 140 -7.31 -12.49 7.18
CA LEU A 140 -8.16 -11.45 7.73
C LEU A 140 -9.43 -12.08 8.32
N PRO A 141 -9.92 -11.57 9.46
CA PRO A 141 -11.20 -12.01 10.00
C PRO A 141 -12.33 -11.68 9.00
N PRO A 142 -13.41 -12.47 8.97
CA PRO A 142 -14.56 -12.17 8.12
C PRO A 142 -15.21 -10.85 8.55
N GLU A 143 -15.57 -10.01 7.58
CA GLU A 143 -16.26 -8.73 7.85
C GLU A 143 -17.72 -8.92 8.31
N SER A 144 -18.31 -10.07 7.96
CA SER A 144 -19.65 -10.51 8.35
C SER A 144 -19.64 -12.04 8.43
N PRO A 145 -20.47 -12.68 9.28
CA PRO A 145 -20.60 -14.14 9.30
C PRO A 145 -21.04 -14.77 7.97
N SER A 146 -21.59 -13.97 7.04
CA SER A 146 -21.91 -14.41 5.67
C SER A 146 -20.77 -14.20 4.68
N SER A 147 -19.77 -13.41 5.05
CA SER A 147 -18.64 -13.04 4.19
C SER A 147 -17.47 -13.94 4.57
N GLY A 148 -17.27 -15.02 3.79
CA GLY A 148 -16.18 -15.98 4.04
C GLY A 148 -14.81 -15.31 4.22
N ARG A 149 -13.90 -15.99 4.92
CA ARG A 149 -12.59 -15.47 5.33
C ARG A 149 -11.77 -14.96 4.13
N LEU A 150 -11.14 -13.79 4.28
CA LEU A 150 -10.26 -13.20 3.27
C LEU A 150 -8.81 -13.56 3.58
N VAL A 151 -8.11 -14.06 2.57
CA VAL A 151 -6.69 -14.38 2.65
C VAL A 151 -5.95 -13.53 1.65
N LEU A 152 -4.93 -12.80 2.10
CA LEU A 152 -4.02 -12.09 1.21
C LEU A 152 -2.89 -13.03 0.84
N VAL A 153 -2.70 -13.23 -0.45
CA VAL A 153 -1.66 -14.13 -0.98
C VAL A 153 -0.75 -13.38 -1.92
N ALA A 154 0.56 -13.41 -1.68
CA ALA A 154 1.56 -12.90 -2.59
C ALA A 154 1.86 -13.90 -3.70
N MET A 155 1.91 -13.38 -4.92
CA MET A 155 2.33 -14.11 -6.10
C MET A 155 2.96 -13.16 -7.13
N PRO A 156 3.71 -13.65 -8.13
CA PRO A 156 4.25 -12.81 -9.19
C PRO A 156 3.17 -11.95 -9.86
N ALA A 157 3.47 -10.68 -10.12
CA ALA A 157 2.49 -9.72 -10.63
C ALA A 157 1.87 -10.15 -11.97
N GLU A 158 2.58 -10.94 -12.77
CA GLU A 158 2.16 -11.44 -14.07
C GLU A 158 0.96 -12.40 -13.97
N ILE A 159 0.86 -13.17 -12.88
CA ILE A 159 -0.24 -14.12 -12.66
C ILE A 159 -1.33 -13.56 -11.73
N ALA A 160 -1.01 -12.53 -10.95
CA ALA A 160 -1.92 -11.91 -9.99
C ALA A 160 -3.22 -11.39 -10.63
N ALA A 161 -3.12 -10.73 -11.80
CA ALA A 161 -4.29 -10.23 -12.51
C ALA A 161 -5.25 -11.35 -12.95
N ARG A 162 -4.71 -12.50 -13.37
CA ARG A 162 -5.50 -13.68 -13.76
C ARG A 162 -6.20 -14.29 -12.56
N VAL A 163 -5.50 -14.45 -11.44
CA VAL A 163 -6.09 -14.98 -10.19
C VAL A 163 -7.16 -14.04 -9.66
N ALA A 164 -6.90 -12.73 -9.67
CA ALA A 164 -7.88 -11.73 -9.25
C ALA A 164 -9.14 -11.79 -10.13
N ALA A 165 -8.99 -11.85 -11.46
CA ALA A 165 -10.12 -11.98 -12.36
C ALA A 165 -10.92 -13.27 -12.11
N ALA A 166 -10.23 -14.41 -11.96
CA ALA A 166 -10.87 -15.68 -11.65
C ALA A 166 -11.64 -15.62 -10.32
N SER A 167 -11.11 -14.94 -9.29
CA SER A 167 -11.80 -14.79 -7.98
C SER A 167 -13.11 -14.01 -8.03
N LEU A 168 -13.33 -13.20 -9.09
CA LEU A 168 -14.56 -12.42 -9.26
C LEU A 168 -15.67 -13.21 -9.96
N THR A 169 -15.31 -14.14 -10.84
CA THR A 169 -16.25 -14.86 -11.71
C THR A 169 -16.39 -16.34 -11.38
N GLU A 170 -15.38 -16.93 -10.75
CA GLU A 170 -15.26 -18.34 -10.46
C GLU A 170 -15.00 -18.54 -8.95
N GLN A 171 -15.43 -19.69 -8.42
CA GLN A 171 -15.03 -20.08 -7.06
C GLN A 171 -13.60 -20.57 -7.08
N VAL A 172 -12.71 -19.82 -6.44
CA VAL A 172 -11.31 -20.16 -6.27
C VAL A 172 -11.12 -20.92 -4.96
N ALA A 173 -10.33 -21.99 -4.98
CA ALA A 173 -9.95 -22.75 -3.80
C ALA A 173 -8.44 -22.69 -3.58
N ILE A 174 -8.04 -22.99 -2.33
CA ILE A 174 -6.64 -23.01 -1.90
C ILE A 174 -6.30 -24.42 -1.42
N THR A 175 -5.16 -24.96 -1.87
CA THR A 175 -4.62 -26.22 -1.35
C THR A 175 -3.32 -25.98 -0.57
N LEU A 176 -3.21 -26.59 0.60
CA LEU A 176 -2.02 -26.54 1.44
C LEU A 176 -0.96 -27.53 0.94
N ARG A 177 0.32 -27.23 1.15
CA ARG A 177 1.44 -28.14 0.88
C ARG A 177 2.12 -28.58 2.18
#